data_AF-A0A8J7XPI9-F1
#
_entry.id   AF-A0A8J7XPI9-F1
#
_cell.length_a   1.000
_cell.length_b   1.000
_cell.length_c   1.000
_cell.angle_alpha   90.00
_cell.angle_beta   90.00
_cell.angle_gamma   90.00
#
_symmetry.space_group_name_H-M   'P 1'
#
loop_
_entity.id
_entity.type
_entity.pdbx_description
1 polymer ?
#
loop_
_entity_poly.entity_id
_entity_poly.type
_entity_poly.pdbx_seq_one_letter_code
_entity_poly.pdbx_strand_id
1 'polypeptide(L)'
;MPDIEDLPGIGPKTAEKLREGGYKTVEKIAVASPKDLSELGDIGETIAAKIIEAAKEMAEIGGFITAEELAERRKSIGYITTGS
;
A
#
# COMPACT_ATOMS: atom_id res chain seq x y z
N MET A 1 12.14 1.05 -0.93
CA MET A 1 10.76 0.58 -0.70
C MET A 1 9.97 1.82 -0.37
N PRO A 2 8.82 2.08 -1.01
CA PRO A 2 7.99 3.22 -0.65
C PRO A 2 7.59 3.11 0.81
N ASP A 3 7.97 4.11 1.60
CA ASP A 3 7.65 4.19 3.01
C ASP A 3 6.32 4.91 3.21
N ILE A 4 5.69 4.67 4.35
CA ILE A 4 4.38 5.25 4.68
C ILE A 4 4.46 6.78 4.75
N GLU A 5 5.64 7.31 5.04
CA GLU A 5 5.95 8.74 5.14
C GLU A 5 6.07 9.42 3.76
N ASP A 6 6.22 8.66 2.68
CA ASP A 6 6.24 9.20 1.31
C ASP A 6 4.83 9.57 0.81
N LEU A 7 3.79 9.18 1.55
CA LEU A 7 2.41 9.48 1.16
C LEU A 7 2.01 10.92 1.53
N PRO A 8 1.42 11.67 0.58
CA PRO A 8 1.03 13.05 0.82
C PRO A 8 -0.05 13.13 1.90
N GLY A 9 0.25 13.83 2.99
CA GLY A 9 -0.66 13.99 4.13
C GLY A 9 -0.40 13.04 5.30
N ILE A 10 0.60 12.16 5.19
CA ILE A 10 1.11 11.39 6.33
C ILE A 10 2.34 12.09 6.92
N GLY A 11 2.23 12.53 8.17
CA GLY A 11 3.38 12.97 8.95
C GLY A 11 3.99 11.81 9.75
N PRO A 12 5.22 11.97 10.29
CA PRO A 12 5.91 10.92 11.06
C PRO A 12 5.10 10.41 12.26
N LYS A 13 4.34 11.31 12.93
CA LYS A 13 3.44 10.92 14.04
C LYS A 13 2.28 10.03 13.59
N THR A 14 1.70 10.31 12.43
CA THR A 14 0.62 9.50 11.85
C THR A 14 1.17 8.17 11.33
N ALA A 15 2.36 8.17 10.75
CA ALA A 15 3.04 6.96 10.29
C ALA A 15 3.34 5.99 11.45
N GLU A 16 3.80 6.50 12.60
CA GLU A 16 3.98 5.68 13.81
C GLU A 16 2.68 5.04 14.26
N LYS A 17 1.60 5.82 14.41
CA LYS A 17 0.28 5.30 14.81
C LYS A 17 -0.25 4.25 13.83
N LEU A 18 -0.09 4.47 12.54
CA LEU A 18 -0.49 3.51 11.50
C LEU A 18 0.35 2.24 11.57
N ARG A 19 1.66 2.33 11.83
CA ARG A 19 2.54 1.18 12.05
C ARG A 19 2.14 0.38 13.29
N GLU A 20 1.77 1.04 14.38
CA GLU A 20 1.22 0.40 15.58
C GLU A 20 -0.12 -0.27 15.30
N GLY A 21 -0.97 0.35 14.48
CA GLY A 21 -2.22 -0.19 13.97
C GLY A 21 -2.08 -1.36 12.98
N GLY A 22 -0.85 -1.77 12.65
CA GLY A 22 -0.57 -2.89 11.75
C GLY A 22 -0.50 -2.53 10.27
N TYR A 23 -0.58 -1.24 9.92
CA TYR A 23 -0.40 -0.69 8.58
C TYR A 23 1.07 -0.33 8.37
N LYS A 24 1.89 -1.36 8.12
CA LYS A 24 3.34 -1.22 7.98
C LYS A 24 3.82 -0.95 6.55
N THR A 25 2.96 -1.17 5.56
CA THR A 25 3.28 -0.99 4.14
C THR A 25 2.23 -0.14 3.44
N VAL A 26 2.64 0.56 2.38
CA VAL A 26 1.73 1.33 1.51
C VAL A 26 0.64 0.45 0.90
N GLU A 27 0.92 -0.83 0.66
CA GLU A 27 -0.05 -1.80 0.15
C GLU A 27 -1.20 -1.99 1.15
N LYS A 28 -0.89 -2.12 2.45
CA LYS A 28 -1.92 -2.26 3.49
C LYS A 28 -2.81 -1.02 3.58
N ILE A 29 -2.24 0.15 3.36
CA ILE A 29 -2.98 1.42 3.35
C ILE A 29 -3.88 1.52 2.12
N ALA A 30 -3.41 1.05 0.96
CA ALA A 30 -4.18 1.03 -0.28
C ALA A 30 -5.45 0.15 -0.23
N VAL A 31 -5.44 -0.93 0.57
CA VAL A 31 -6.62 -1.79 0.82
C VAL A 31 -7.44 -1.40 2.05
N ALA A 32 -6.97 -0.45 2.84
CA ALA A 32 -7.67 0.00 4.06
C ALA A 32 -8.89 0.88 3.74
N SER A 33 -9.85 0.93 4.67
CA SER A 33 -10.97 1.86 4.56
C SER A 33 -10.54 3.27 4.97
N PRO A 34 -11.07 4.33 4.33
CA PRO A 34 -10.80 5.72 4.73
C PRO A 34 -11.14 6.01 6.20
N LYS A 35 -12.14 5.30 6.73
CA LYS A 35 -12.61 5.42 8.10
C LYS A 35 -11.60 4.86 9.11
N ASP A 36 -11.09 3.66 8.86
CA ASP A 36 -10.08 3.02 9.70
C ASP A 36 -8.78 3.85 9.73
N LEU A 37 -8.38 4.38 8.58
CA LEU A 37 -7.22 5.28 8.45
C LEU A 37 -7.41 6.60 9.17
N SER A 38 -8.61 7.17 9.11
CA SER A 38 -9.00 8.38 9.85
C SER A 38 -8.91 8.17 11.35
N GLU A 39 -9.48 7.07 11.86
CA GLU A 39 -9.51 6.76 13.29
C GLU A 39 -8.12 6.43 13.86
N LEU A 40 -7.31 5.64 13.14
CA LEU A 40 -5.96 5.30 13.59
C LEU A 40 -4.96 6.44 13.39
N GLY A 41 -5.05 7.13 12.26
CA GLY A 41 -4.09 8.14 11.85
C GLY A 41 -4.34 9.52 12.44
N ASP A 42 -5.49 9.75 13.07
CA ASP A 42 -5.94 11.07 13.53
C ASP A 42 -5.95 12.09 12.36
N ILE A 43 -6.33 11.60 11.17
CA ILE A 43 -6.36 12.37 9.93
C ILE A 43 -7.81 12.54 9.48
N GLY A 44 -8.15 13.69 8.90
CA GLY A 44 -9.50 13.91 8.38
C GLY A 44 -9.85 12.91 7.27
N GLU A 45 -11.10 12.43 7.23
CA GLU A 45 -11.58 11.45 6.23
C GLU A 45 -11.26 11.86 4.78
N THR A 46 -11.31 13.16 4.47
CA THR A 46 -10.97 13.69 3.14
C THR A 46 -9.50 13.51 2.79
N ILE A 47 -8.60 13.60 3.78
CA ILE A 47 -7.17 13.40 3.60
C ILE A 47 -6.88 11.89 3.54
N ALA A 48 -7.54 11.09 4.38
CA ALA A 48 -7.44 9.63 4.35
C ALA A 48 -7.82 9.05 2.97
N ALA A 49 -8.90 9.54 2.36
CA ALA A 49 -9.30 9.12 1.02
C ALA A 49 -8.22 9.42 -0.05
N LYS A 50 -7.61 10.61 0.00
CA LYS A 50 -6.49 10.98 -0.90
C LYS A 50 -5.25 10.13 -0.69
N ILE A 51 -4.92 9.84 0.57
CA ILE A 51 -3.80 8.96 0.93
C ILE A 51 -4.02 7.56 0.36
N ILE A 52 -5.23 7.01 0.46
CA ILE A 52 -5.57 5.69 -0.09
C ILE A 52 -5.42 5.69 -1.62
N GLU A 53 -5.85 6.77 -2.29
CA GLU A 53 -5.71 6.91 -3.74
C GLU A 53 -4.23 6.96 -4.16
N ALA A 54 -3.44 7.80 -3.49
CA ALA A 54 -2.00 7.88 -3.71
C ALA A 54 -1.28 6.56 -3.39
N ALA A 55 -1.71 5.84 -2.33
CA ALA A 55 -1.17 4.55 -1.97
C ALA A 55 -1.51 3.46 -3.00
N LYS A 56 -2.70 3.48 -3.59
CA LYS A 56 -3.09 2.57 -4.67
C LYS A 56 -2.24 2.79 -5.92
N GLU A 57 -2.00 4.04 -6.27
CA GLU A 57 -1.17 4.42 -7.41
C GLU A 57 0.29 4.02 -7.18
N MET A 58 0.83 4.28 -5.98
CA MET A 58 2.20 3.95 -5.61
C MET A 58 2.44 2.44 -5.43
N ALA A 59 1.44 1.69 -4.97
CA ALA A 59 1.54 0.24 -4.80
C ALA A 59 1.18 -0.54 -6.08
N GLU A 60 0.85 0.15 -7.18
CA GLU A 60 0.33 -0.45 -8.42
C GLU A 60 -0.87 -1.39 -8.17
N ILE A 61 -1.61 -1.19 -7.07
CA ILE A 61 -2.73 -2.04 -6.68
C ILE A 61 -3.93 -1.66 -7.55
N GLY A 62 -4.26 -2.53 -8.49
CA GLY A 62 -5.29 -2.28 -9.51
C GLY A 62 -4.72 -1.70 -10.81
N GLY A 63 -3.40 -1.58 -10.93
CA GLY A 63 -2.74 -1.31 -12.21
C GLY A 63 -3.07 -2.41 -13.22
N PHE A 64 -3.64 -2.03 -14.35
CA PHE A 64 -3.96 -2.97 -15.42
C PHE A 64 -2.66 -3.38 -16.11
N ILE A 65 -2.19 -4.59 -15.82
CA ILE A 65 -1.02 -5.18 -16.48
C ILE A 65 -1.45 -5.98 -17.69
N THR A 66 -0.72 -5.83 -18.80
CA THR A 66 -0.97 -6.66 -19.99
C THR A 66 -0.40 -8.07 -19.81
N ALA A 67 -0.91 -9.02 -20.60
CA ALA A 67 -0.46 -10.42 -20.54
C ALA A 67 1.04 -10.57 -20.81
N GLU A 68 1.60 -9.70 -21.66
CA GLU A 68 3.02 -9.69 -22.01
C GLU A 68 3.89 -9.26 -20.83
N GLU A 69 3.55 -8.17 -20.15
CA GLU A 69 4.25 -7.66 -18.97
C GLU A 69 4.22 -8.67 -17.80
N LEU A 70 3.07 -9.33 -17.58
CA LEU A 70 2.95 -10.37 -16.56
C LEU A 70 3.83 -11.59 -16.88
N ALA A 71 3.89 -12.00 -18.15
CA ALA A 71 4.72 -13.12 -18.60
C ALA A 71 6.21 -12.81 -18.42
N GLU A 72 6.62 -11.57 -18.71
CA GLU A 72 8.01 -11.13 -18.56
C GLU A 72 8.44 -11.06 -17.09
N ARG A 73 7.56 -10.52 -16.21
CA ARG A 73 7.79 -10.53 -14.76
C ARG A 73 7.93 -11.96 -14.23
N ARG A 74 7.09 -12.89 -14.69
CA ARG A 74 7.14 -14.31 -14.28
C ARG A 74 8.39 -15.05 -14.74
N LYS A 75 9.06 -14.64 -15.83
CA LYS A 75 10.33 -15.26 -16.27
C LYS A 75 11.45 -15.10 -15.24
N SER A 76 11.42 -14.01 -14.47
CA SER A 76 12.41 -13.76 -13.41
C SER A 76 12.14 -14.51 -12.10
N ILE A 77 10.94 -15.12 -11.96
CA ILE A 77 10.57 -15.86 -10.76
C ILE A 77 11.13 -17.27 -10.86
N GLY A 78 12.20 -17.54 -10.11
CA GLY A 78 12.72 -18.89 -9.92
C GLY A 78 11.75 -19.74 -9.10
N TYR A 79 11.49 -20.96 -9.53
CA TYR A 79 10.66 -21.92 -8.79
C TYR A 79 11.54 -22.83 -7.95
N ILE A 80 11.14 -23.09 -6.71
CA ILE A 80 11.68 -24.18 -5.88
C ILE A 80 10.54 -25.20 -5.76
N THR A 81 10.82 -26.47 -6.05
CA THR A 81 9.79 -27.50 -5.98
C THR A 81 9.45 -27.76 -4.51
N THR A 82 8.17 -27.71 -4.17
CA THR A 82 7.70 -28.23 -2.87
C THR A 82 7.60 -29.74 -3.05
N GLY A 83 8.71 -30.45 -2.78
CA GLY A 83 8.76 -31.92 -2.86
C GLY A 83 7.90 -32.56 -1.78
N SER A 84 6.58 -32.60 -2.03
CA SER A 84 5.61 -33.42 -1.29
C SER A 84 5.09 -34.56 -2.16
#